data_AF-A0A2J7Q7I2-F1
#
_entry.id   AF-A0A2J7Q7I2-F1
#
_cell.length_a   1.000
_cell.length_b   1.000
_cell.length_c   1.000
_cell.angle_alpha   90.00
_cell.angle_beta   90.00
_cell.angle_gamma   90.00
#
_symmetry.space_group_name_H-M   'P 1'
#
loop_
_entity.id
_entity.type
_entity.pdbx_description
1 polymer ?
#
loop_
_entity_poly.entity_id
_entity_poly.type
_entity_poly.pdbx_seq_one_letter_code
_entity_poly.pdbx_strand_id
1 'polypeptide(L)'
;MGNFVNKAWETIRENIKIFAKESLASYELKKHKPWFDEGCSELLDQRKQAKLQWLQDPSELNVDNLNNIRRETSRHFRNKKREYLKDKIDELAMNGKNKNIRYLYRGTNDFKMGYQPSSNLVKDEDGDLLADSHNILNRWRNYFFQLLHVHRVSAVRQTEIHRAELLIPDPSPFEVERAIVKLKRYKSPGSDQIPAELIQARGKILRSKIHNLITSIWHKDKLPDQWKESIIVPVHKKGDKIDCSNYRGISLLFRNKKTEG
;
A
#
# COMPACT_ATOMS: atom_id res chain seq x y z
N MET A 1 14.50 -16.61 -28.70
CA MET A 1 13.09 -17.07 -28.54
C MET A 1 12.46 -16.78 -27.16
N GLY A 2 13.22 -16.45 -26.09
CA GLY A 2 12.70 -16.31 -24.72
C GLY A 2 11.86 -15.05 -24.39
N ASN A 3 11.55 -14.20 -25.38
CA ASN A 3 11.09 -12.83 -25.11
C ASN A 3 9.57 -12.61 -25.32
N PHE A 4 8.84 -13.57 -25.91
CA PHE A 4 7.44 -13.35 -26.30
C PHE A 4 6.49 -13.27 -25.10
N VAL A 5 6.59 -14.22 -24.16
CA VAL A 5 5.70 -14.27 -22.98
C VAL A 5 5.91 -13.05 -22.08
N ASN A 6 7.17 -12.66 -21.86
CA ASN A 6 7.52 -11.43 -21.15
C ASN A 6 6.96 -10.19 -21.84
N LYS A 7 7.17 -10.04 -23.15
CA LYS A 7 6.65 -8.90 -23.93
C LYS A 7 5.12 -8.83 -23.91
N ALA A 8 4.43 -9.96 -24.03
CA ALA A 8 2.98 -10.04 -23.96
C ALA A 8 2.48 -9.62 -22.57
N TRP A 9 3.13 -10.10 -21.49
CA TRP A 9 2.81 -9.70 -20.13
C TRP A 9 3.04 -8.20 -19.89
N GLU A 10 4.20 -7.65 -20.26
CA GLU A 10 4.49 -6.22 -20.09
C GLU A 10 3.49 -5.34 -20.85
N THR A 11 3.11 -5.74 -22.05
CA THR A 11 2.07 -5.03 -22.83
C THR A 11 0.74 -5.03 -22.09
N ILE A 12 0.32 -6.15 -21.51
CA ILE A 12 -0.92 -6.23 -20.72
C ILE A 12 -0.83 -5.35 -19.47
N ARG A 13 0.28 -5.45 -18.74
CA ARG A 13 0.54 -4.71 -17.50
C ARG A 13 0.50 -3.20 -17.71
N GLU A 14 1.24 -2.70 -18.70
CA GLU A 14 1.29 -1.26 -18.97
C GLU A 14 -0.05 -0.72 -19.46
N ASN A 15 -0.79 -1.46 -20.29
CA ASN A 15 -2.16 -1.09 -20.67
C ASN A 15 -3.09 -0.97 -19.46
N ILE A 16 -2.97 -1.87 -18.47
CA ILE A 16 -3.77 -1.78 -17.23
C ILE A 16 -3.42 -0.52 -16.45
N LYS A 17 -2.11 -0.20 -16.31
CA LYS A 17 -1.64 0.96 -15.57
C LYS A 17 -2.00 2.29 -16.22
N ILE A 18 -1.79 2.41 -17.53
CA ILE A 18 -2.11 3.63 -18.30
C ILE A 18 -3.58 3.96 -18.11
N PHE A 19 -4.46 2.99 -18.37
CA PHE A 19 -5.89 3.25 -18.19
C PHE A 19 -6.25 3.51 -16.73
N ALA A 20 -5.62 2.81 -15.77
CA ALA A 20 -5.87 3.09 -14.36
C ALA A 20 -5.59 4.57 -14.02
N LYS A 21 -4.51 5.14 -14.58
CA LYS A 21 -4.19 6.57 -14.44
C LYS A 21 -5.20 7.46 -15.15
N GLU A 22 -5.70 7.07 -16.32
CA GLU A 22 -6.69 7.85 -17.08
C GLU A 22 -8.08 7.85 -16.43
N SER A 23 -8.50 6.72 -15.86
CA SER A 23 -9.83 6.56 -15.26
C SER A 23 -9.92 6.99 -13.81
N LEU A 24 -8.82 6.86 -13.07
CA LEU A 24 -8.73 7.43 -11.74
C LEU A 24 -8.19 8.84 -11.91
N ALA A 25 -9.10 9.82 -12.01
CA ALA A 25 -8.74 11.24 -11.94
C ALA A 25 -7.70 11.40 -10.83
N SER A 26 -6.58 12.05 -11.14
CA SER A 26 -5.41 12.17 -10.27
C SER A 26 -5.85 12.57 -8.86
N TYR A 27 -5.94 11.58 -7.96
CA TYR A 27 -6.31 11.84 -6.58
C TYR A 27 -5.04 12.41 -5.95
N GLU A 28 -4.94 13.74 -5.93
CA GLU A 28 -3.90 14.38 -5.15
C GLU A 28 -4.04 13.90 -3.71
N LEU A 29 -3.00 13.24 -3.20
CA LEU A 29 -2.91 12.93 -1.78
C LEU A 29 -3.04 14.27 -1.06
N LYS A 30 -4.19 14.51 -0.42
CA LYS A 30 -4.40 15.70 0.40
C LYS A 30 -3.35 15.68 1.50
N LYS A 31 -2.23 16.38 1.26
CA LYS A 31 -1.12 16.53 2.21
C LYS A 31 -1.51 17.37 3.42
N HIS A 32 -2.71 17.95 3.41
CA HIS A 32 -3.18 18.86 4.44
C HIS A 32 -4.05 18.18 5.50
N LYS A 33 -3.98 18.71 6.73
CA LYS A 33 -4.89 18.34 7.82
C LYS A 33 -6.32 18.59 7.33
N PRO A 34 -7.21 17.57 7.29
CA PRO A 34 -8.53 17.70 6.67
C PRO A 34 -9.43 18.78 7.29
N TRP A 35 -9.15 19.18 8.53
CA TRP A 35 -9.91 20.19 9.28
C TRP A 35 -9.40 21.62 9.09
N PHE A 36 -8.25 21.82 8.45
CA PHE A 36 -7.63 23.13 8.29
C PHE A 36 -7.99 23.67 6.92
N ASP A 37 -8.79 24.73 6.93
CA ASP A 37 -9.36 25.41 5.78
C ASP A 37 -8.71 26.79 5.56
N GLU A 38 -9.21 27.53 4.58
CA GLU A 38 -8.74 28.87 4.23
C GLU A 38 -8.83 29.84 5.41
N GLY A 39 -9.95 29.81 6.17
CA GLY A 39 -10.10 30.60 7.39
C GLY A 39 -9.06 30.28 8.47
N CYS A 40 -8.62 29.01 8.57
CA CYS A 40 -7.49 28.67 9.43
C CYS A 40 -6.17 29.29 8.96
N SER A 41 -5.97 29.41 7.64
CA SER A 41 -4.78 30.04 7.06
C SER A 41 -4.78 31.55 7.32
N GLU A 42 -5.90 32.22 7.08
CA GLU A 42 -6.06 33.66 7.30
C GLU A 42 -5.78 34.04 8.75
N LEU A 43 -6.35 33.32 9.73
CA LEU A 43 -6.09 33.56 11.15
C LEU A 43 -4.61 33.30 11.52
N LEU A 44 -3.98 32.33 10.87
CA LEU A 44 -2.55 32.08 11.07
C LEU A 44 -1.71 33.26 10.58
N ASP A 45 -2.08 33.85 9.45
CA ASP A 45 -1.39 34.99 8.86
C ASP A 45 -1.63 36.28 9.65
N GLN A 46 -2.85 36.53 10.12
CA GLN A 46 -3.15 37.62 11.07
C GLN A 46 -2.31 37.48 12.35
N ARG A 47 -2.16 36.26 12.86
CA ARG A 47 -1.30 36.00 14.04
C ARG A 47 0.18 36.27 13.75
N LYS A 48 0.66 36.00 12.53
CA LYS A 48 2.03 36.36 12.12
C LYS A 48 2.19 37.88 12.02
N GLN A 49 1.24 38.57 11.40
CA GLN A 49 1.24 40.04 11.26
C GLN A 49 1.23 40.73 12.62
N ALA A 50 0.34 40.31 13.54
CA ALA A 50 0.29 40.85 14.90
C ALA A 50 1.59 40.60 15.68
N LYS A 51 2.27 39.46 15.43
CA LYS A 51 3.58 39.19 16.00
C LYS A 51 4.65 40.14 15.45
N LEU A 52 4.62 40.45 14.15
CA LEU A 52 5.54 41.41 13.54
C LEU A 52 5.33 42.82 14.07
N GLN A 53 4.06 43.25 14.22
CA GLN A 53 3.72 44.55 14.81
C GLN A 53 4.22 44.68 16.25
N TRP A 54 4.01 43.65 17.07
CA TRP A 54 4.56 43.62 18.44
C TRP A 54 6.09 43.63 18.49
N LEU A 55 6.77 42.99 17.53
CA LEU A 55 8.24 43.03 17.45
C LEU A 55 8.76 44.42 17.06
N GLN A 56 7.99 45.17 16.26
CA GLN A 56 8.33 46.54 15.86
C GLN A 56 8.06 47.54 16.99
N ASP A 57 6.91 47.41 17.66
CA ASP A 57 6.51 48.25 18.78
C ASP A 57 5.89 47.39 19.91
N PRO A 58 6.67 47.07 20.95
CA PRO A 58 6.21 46.30 22.11
C PRO A 58 5.29 47.08 23.08
N SER A 59 4.35 47.87 22.56
CA SER A 59 3.36 48.60 23.37
C SER A 59 2.29 47.68 23.98
N GLU A 60 1.67 48.12 25.07
CA GLU A 60 0.59 47.39 25.76
C GLU A 60 -0.57 47.06 24.81
N LEU A 61 -0.91 48.00 23.93
CA LEU A 61 -1.92 47.81 22.87
C LEU A 61 -1.57 46.65 21.93
N ASN A 62 -0.32 46.57 21.47
CA ASN A 62 0.13 45.51 20.56
C ASN A 62 0.25 44.14 21.26
N VAL A 63 0.60 44.13 22.55
CA VAL A 63 0.58 42.92 23.39
C VAL A 63 -0.85 42.38 23.52
N ASP A 64 -1.81 43.25 23.83
CA ASP A 64 -3.22 42.87 23.97
C ASP A 64 -3.82 42.40 22.65
N ASN A 65 -3.51 43.08 21.55
CA ASN A 65 -3.92 42.67 20.20
C ASN A 65 -3.38 41.28 19.84
N LEU A 66 -2.08 41.04 20.06
CA LEU A 66 -1.46 39.74 19.81
C LEU A 66 -2.08 38.63 20.68
N ASN A 67 -2.36 38.92 21.95
CA ASN A 67 -3.01 37.97 22.85
C ASN A 67 -4.44 37.64 22.41
N ASN A 68 -5.23 38.64 21.99
CA ASN A 68 -6.57 38.41 21.45
C ASN A 68 -6.54 37.55 20.19
N ILE A 69 -5.71 37.90 19.20
CA ILE A 69 -5.58 37.12 17.97
C ILE A 69 -5.11 35.69 18.26
N ARG A 70 -4.18 35.49 19.22
CA ARG A 70 -3.77 34.14 19.67
C ARG A 70 -4.93 33.36 20.28
N ARG A 71 -5.75 33.98 21.12
CA ARG A 71 -6.94 33.34 21.73
C ARG A 71 -7.96 32.97 20.67
N GLU A 72 -8.24 33.86 19.73
CA GLU A 72 -9.18 33.65 18.62
C GLU A 72 -8.71 32.54 17.69
N THR A 73 -7.46 32.60 17.23
CA THR A 73 -6.84 31.54 16.41
C THR A 73 -6.94 30.18 17.11
N SER A 74 -6.60 30.13 18.41
CA SER A 74 -6.64 28.89 19.20
C SER A 74 -8.08 28.39 19.40
N ARG A 75 -9.05 29.29 19.57
CA ARG A 75 -10.48 28.95 19.65
C ARG A 75 -10.96 28.38 18.33
N HIS A 76 -10.65 29.05 17.21
CA HIS A 76 -11.03 28.63 15.88
C HIS A 76 -10.47 27.24 15.54
N PHE A 77 -9.17 27.00 15.77
CA PHE A 77 -8.55 25.70 15.51
C PHE A 77 -9.15 24.58 16.38
N ARG A 78 -9.51 24.88 17.63
CA ARG A 78 -10.20 23.91 18.49
C ARG A 78 -11.60 23.58 17.97
N ASN A 79 -12.35 24.58 17.51
CA ASN A 79 -13.68 24.39 16.94
C ASN A 79 -13.62 23.56 15.66
N LYS A 80 -12.74 23.92 14.71
CA LYS A 80 -12.55 23.18 13.45
C LYS A 80 -12.12 21.73 13.68
N LYS A 81 -11.20 21.48 14.63
CA LYS A 81 -10.85 20.11 15.03
C LYS A 81 -12.06 19.35 15.61
N ARG A 82 -12.88 20.00 16.44
CA ARG A 82 -14.06 19.38 17.05
C ARG A 82 -15.11 19.04 16.00
N GLU A 83 -15.39 19.94 15.08
CA GLU A 83 -16.29 19.71 13.94
C GLU A 83 -15.84 18.50 13.12
N TYR A 84 -14.57 18.48 12.71
CA TYR A 84 -13.99 17.34 11.99
C TYR A 84 -14.11 16.01 12.75
N LEU A 85 -13.85 16.02 14.06
CA LEU A 85 -13.98 14.81 14.88
C LEU A 85 -15.43 14.33 14.98
N LYS A 86 -16.39 15.27 15.09
CA LYS A 86 -17.82 14.97 15.09
C LYS A 86 -18.23 14.31 13.76
N ASP A 87 -17.87 14.93 12.64
CA ASP A 87 -18.16 14.39 11.30
C ASP A 87 -17.57 12.99 11.11
N LYS A 88 -16.35 12.76 11.63
CA LYS A 88 -15.71 11.44 11.59
C LYS A 88 -16.43 10.40 12.44
N ILE A 89 -16.93 10.77 13.61
CA ILE A 89 -17.73 9.88 14.46
C ILE A 89 -19.06 9.54 13.78
N ASP A 90 -19.70 10.53 13.16
CA ASP A 90 -20.94 10.33 12.41
C ASP A 90 -20.71 9.41 11.20
N GLU A 91 -19.61 9.60 10.46
CA GLU A 91 -19.19 8.71 9.37
C GLU A 91 -18.99 7.26 9.87
N LEU A 92 -18.33 7.08 11.03
CA LEU A 92 -18.16 5.77 11.65
C LEU A 92 -19.50 5.14 12.05
N ALA A 93 -20.40 5.92 12.65
CA ALA A 93 -21.74 5.45 13.01
C ALA A 93 -22.53 5.00 11.78
N MET A 94 -22.46 5.76 10.68
CA MET A 94 -23.10 5.39 9.41
C MET A 94 -22.48 4.13 8.80
N ASN A 95 -21.15 4.00 8.84
CA ASN A 95 -20.47 2.78 8.41
C ASN A 95 -20.91 1.56 9.23
N GLY A 96 -21.14 1.72 10.54
CA GLY A 96 -21.71 0.68 11.39
C GLY A 96 -23.12 0.27 10.97
N LYS A 97 -24.02 1.25 10.79
CA LYS A 97 -25.42 1.02 10.36
C LYS A 97 -25.49 0.33 8.99
N ASN A 98 -24.68 0.78 8.05
CA ASN A 98 -24.65 0.26 6.68
C ASN A 98 -23.87 -1.06 6.54
N LYS A 99 -23.46 -1.69 7.65
CA LYS A 99 -22.62 -2.90 7.68
C LYS A 99 -21.34 -2.75 6.85
N ASN A 100 -20.83 -1.53 6.73
CA ASN A 100 -19.58 -1.22 6.04
C ASN A 100 -18.39 -1.44 6.99
N ILE A 101 -18.27 -2.69 7.44
CA ILE A 101 -17.38 -3.14 8.52
C ILE A 101 -15.93 -2.71 8.28
N ARG A 102 -15.47 -2.71 7.02
CA ARG A 102 -14.09 -2.35 6.69
C ARG A 102 -13.76 -0.89 7.00
N TYR A 103 -14.61 0.05 6.60
CA TYR A 103 -14.37 1.47 6.83
C TYR A 103 -14.57 1.83 8.30
N LEU A 104 -15.49 1.14 8.98
CA LEU A 104 -15.63 1.20 10.44
C LEU A 104 -14.30 0.84 11.13
N TYR A 105 -13.75 -0.36 10.91
CA TYR A 105 -12.48 -0.77 11.53
C TYR A 105 -11.30 0.12 11.14
N ARG A 106 -11.24 0.57 9.88
CA ARG A 106 -10.19 1.50 9.43
C ARG A 106 -10.23 2.78 10.26
N GLY A 107 -11.37 3.46 10.31
CA GLY A 107 -11.45 4.71 11.05
C GLY A 107 -11.27 4.51 12.56
N THR A 108 -11.83 3.44 13.16
CA THR A 108 -11.59 3.12 14.58
C THR A 108 -10.10 2.93 14.89
N ASN A 109 -9.36 2.26 14.01
CA ASN A 109 -7.91 2.09 14.17
C ASN A 109 -7.16 3.42 14.02
N ASP A 110 -7.57 4.30 13.11
CA ASP A 110 -6.97 5.63 12.94
C ASP A 110 -7.11 6.46 14.23
N PHE A 111 -8.26 6.37 14.92
CA PHE A 111 -8.47 7.00 16.23
C PHE A 111 -7.61 6.37 17.34
N LYS A 112 -7.48 5.04 17.34
CA LYS A 112 -6.77 4.31 18.41
C LYS A 112 -5.25 4.44 18.32
N MET A 113 -4.70 4.42 17.11
CA MET A 113 -3.24 4.28 16.90
C MET A 113 -2.48 5.60 17.03
N GLY A 114 -3.16 6.74 16.92
CA GLY A 114 -2.56 8.07 16.99
C GLY A 114 -1.46 8.29 15.93
N TYR A 115 -0.66 9.35 16.10
CA TYR A 115 0.56 9.53 15.31
C TYR A 115 1.61 8.52 15.79
N GLN A 116 2.04 7.63 14.90
CA GLN A 116 3.19 6.76 15.15
C GLN A 116 4.39 7.29 14.37
N PRO A 117 5.46 7.77 15.03
CA PRO A 117 6.68 8.11 14.33
C PRO A 117 7.22 6.85 13.65
N SER A 118 7.45 6.93 12.33
CA SER A 118 8.20 5.89 11.63
C SER A 118 9.68 6.13 11.94
N SER A 119 10.22 5.41 12.93
CA SER A 119 11.67 5.36 13.09
C SER A 119 12.23 4.50 11.95
N ASN A 120 12.90 5.13 10.98
CA ASN A 120 13.74 4.44 10.01
C ASN A 120 15.06 4.05 10.69
N LEU A 121 14.97 3.32 11.80
CA LEU A 121 16.10 2.88 12.60
C LEU A 121 16.01 1.37 12.77
N VAL A 122 17.11 0.69 12.52
CA VAL A 122 17.21 -0.77 12.66
C VAL A 122 18.55 -1.11 13.31
N LYS A 123 18.59 -2.11 14.20
CA LYS A 123 19.83 -2.61 14.78
C LYS A 123 20.54 -3.49 13.77
N ASP A 124 21.85 -3.34 13.66
CA ASP A 124 22.68 -4.27 12.90
C ASP A 124 22.81 -5.64 13.62
N GLU A 125 23.84 -6.41 13.30
CA GLU A 125 24.09 -7.71 13.95
C GLU A 125 24.83 -7.55 15.30
N ASP A 126 25.62 -6.48 15.44
CA ASP A 126 26.42 -6.18 16.63
C ASP A 126 25.64 -5.37 17.69
N GLY A 127 24.47 -4.83 17.30
CA GLY A 127 23.55 -4.11 18.17
C GLY A 127 23.50 -2.60 17.93
N ASP A 128 24.28 -2.09 16.97
CA ASP A 128 24.38 -0.66 16.65
C ASP A 128 23.24 -0.19 15.75
N LEU A 129 22.91 1.10 15.86
CA LEU A 129 21.77 1.71 15.17
C LEU A 129 22.12 2.14 13.75
N LEU A 130 21.43 1.53 12.77
CA LEU A 130 21.44 1.94 11.38
C LEU A 130 20.33 2.95 11.11
N ALA A 131 20.70 4.13 10.60
CA ALA A 131 19.76 5.18 10.15
C ALA A 131 19.77 5.39 8.62
N ASP A 132 20.82 4.92 7.95
CA ASP A 132 20.96 5.07 6.50
C ASP A 132 20.07 4.09 5.74
N SER A 133 19.39 4.59 4.70
CA SER A 133 18.41 3.80 3.95
C SER A 133 19.03 2.60 3.23
N HIS A 134 20.28 2.72 2.73
CA HIS A 134 20.94 1.62 2.03
C HIS A 134 21.33 0.52 3.02
N ASN A 135 21.91 0.90 4.16
CA ASN A 135 22.30 -0.04 5.21
C ASN A 135 21.09 -0.75 5.82
N ILE A 136 19.98 -0.03 6.04
CA ILE A 136 18.72 -0.63 6.51
C ILE A 136 18.18 -1.67 5.51
N LEU A 137 18.18 -1.35 4.21
CA LEU A 137 17.73 -2.30 3.18
C LEU A 137 18.63 -3.55 3.11
N ASN A 138 19.95 -3.37 3.21
CA ASN A 138 20.88 -4.49 3.27
C ASN A 138 20.67 -5.35 4.52
N ARG A 139 20.45 -4.72 5.68
CA ARG A 139 20.13 -5.41 6.93
C ARG A 139 18.86 -6.27 6.80
N TRP A 140 17.80 -5.73 6.20
CA TRP A 140 16.57 -6.48 5.90
C TRP A 140 16.82 -7.63 4.92
N ARG A 141 17.58 -7.38 3.84
CA ARG A 141 17.94 -8.41 2.87
C ARG A 141 18.65 -9.56 3.55
N ASN A 142 19.70 -9.28 4.33
CA ASN A 142 20.51 -10.31 5.00
C ASN A 142 19.67 -11.11 6.00
N TYR A 143 18.88 -10.44 6.83
CA TYR A 143 17.99 -11.10 7.79
C TYR A 143 17.03 -12.07 7.12
N PHE A 144 16.27 -11.61 6.11
CA PHE A 144 15.31 -12.49 5.43
C PHE A 144 15.99 -13.53 4.54
N PHE A 145 17.16 -13.23 3.97
CA PHE A 145 17.95 -14.20 3.23
C PHE A 145 18.36 -15.35 4.16
N GLN A 146 18.97 -15.08 5.30
CA GLN A 146 19.33 -16.10 6.28
C GLN A 146 18.10 -16.88 6.77
N LEU A 147 17.02 -16.17 7.12
CA LEU A 147 15.79 -16.79 7.63
C LEU A 147 15.12 -17.75 6.62
N LEU A 148 15.14 -17.40 5.33
CA LEU A 148 14.47 -18.18 4.28
C LEU A 148 15.37 -19.27 3.67
N HIS A 149 16.69 -19.16 3.79
CA HIS A 149 17.66 -20.11 3.20
C HIS A 149 18.24 -21.12 4.21
N VAL A 150 17.69 -21.23 5.43
CA VAL A 150 18.07 -22.30 6.38
C VAL A 150 17.88 -23.66 5.72
N HIS A 151 18.97 -24.41 5.53
CA HIS A 151 19.08 -25.67 4.79
C HIS A 151 17.82 -26.56 4.85
N ARG A 152 16.91 -26.39 3.88
CA ARG A 152 16.08 -27.47 3.34
C ARG A 152 16.71 -27.98 2.06
N VAL A 153 17.96 -28.42 2.15
CA VAL A 153 18.47 -29.42 1.19
C VAL A 153 17.98 -30.79 1.67
N SER A 154 16.67 -30.97 1.77
CA SER A 154 16.16 -32.29 1.46
C SER A 154 16.26 -32.33 -0.05
N ALA A 155 17.23 -33.09 -0.56
CA ALA A 155 17.36 -33.35 -1.98
C ALA A 155 15.95 -33.61 -2.53
N VAL A 156 15.41 -32.64 -3.27
CA VAL A 156 14.20 -32.85 -4.04
C VAL A 156 14.66 -33.86 -5.05
N ARG A 157 14.40 -35.14 -4.78
CA ARG A 157 14.47 -36.17 -5.80
C ARG A 157 13.53 -35.64 -6.87
N GLN A 158 14.09 -35.19 -8.00
CA GLN A 158 13.32 -35.08 -9.22
C GLN A 158 12.92 -36.52 -9.53
N THR A 159 11.82 -36.96 -8.95
CA THR A 159 11.13 -38.14 -9.45
C THR A 159 10.70 -37.72 -10.85
N GLU A 160 11.31 -38.32 -11.87
CA GLU A 160 10.73 -38.33 -13.22
C GLU A 160 9.37 -39.01 -13.08
N ILE A 161 8.34 -38.19 -12.84
CA ILE A 161 6.97 -38.62 -12.94
C ILE A 161 6.74 -38.74 -14.45
N HIS A 162 6.89 -39.95 -14.99
CA HIS A 162 6.32 -40.31 -16.28
C HIS A 162 4.80 -40.17 -16.15
N ARG A 163 4.31 -38.95 -16.39
CA ARG A 163 2.89 -38.68 -16.51
C ARG A 163 2.49 -39.27 -17.85
N ALA A 164 1.61 -40.28 -17.85
CA ALA A 164 0.80 -40.54 -19.02
C ALA A 164 0.19 -39.20 -19.45
N GLU A 165 0.41 -38.79 -20.70
CA GLU A 165 -0.16 -37.57 -21.27
C GLU A 165 -1.69 -37.71 -21.26
N LEU A 166 -2.30 -37.37 -20.12
CA LEU A 166 -3.70 -36.98 -20.09
C LEU A 166 -3.81 -35.77 -21.01
N LEU A 167 -4.58 -35.93 -22.09
CA LEU A 167 -4.89 -34.88 -23.05
C LEU A 167 -5.75 -33.82 -22.34
N ILE A 168 -5.12 -32.98 -21.52
CA ILE A 168 -5.77 -31.88 -20.84
C ILE A 168 -6.04 -30.81 -21.91
N PRO A 169 -7.31 -30.41 -22.12
CA PRO A 169 -7.64 -29.40 -23.12
C PRO A 169 -7.02 -28.06 -22.76
N ASP A 170 -6.79 -27.23 -23.79
CA ASP A 170 -6.31 -25.87 -23.62
C ASP A 170 -7.22 -25.07 -22.66
N PRO A 171 -6.64 -24.16 -21.85
CA PRO A 171 -7.41 -23.29 -20.99
C PRO A 171 -8.45 -22.52 -21.80
N SER A 172 -9.73 -22.66 -21.44
CA SER A 172 -10.82 -21.99 -22.13
C SER A 172 -10.95 -20.51 -21.71
N PRO A 173 -11.50 -19.63 -22.57
CA PRO A 173 -11.79 -18.25 -22.19
C PRO A 173 -12.70 -18.16 -20.95
N PHE A 174 -13.64 -19.10 -20.81
CA PHE A 174 -14.59 -19.15 -19.69
C PHE A 174 -13.89 -19.50 -18.37
N GLU A 175 -12.91 -20.40 -18.38
CA GLU A 175 -12.10 -20.70 -17.18
C GLU A 175 -11.34 -19.48 -16.71
N VAL A 176 -10.70 -18.77 -17.63
CA VAL A 176 -9.96 -17.54 -17.33
C VAL A 176 -10.90 -16.47 -16.78
N GLU A 177 -12.08 -16.32 -17.36
CA GLU A 177 -13.09 -15.38 -16.88
C GLU A 177 -13.57 -15.72 -15.47
N ARG A 178 -13.90 -16.99 -15.19
CA ARG A 178 -14.27 -17.45 -13.84
C ARG A 178 -13.14 -17.20 -12.84
N ALA A 179 -11.89 -17.46 -13.22
CA ALA A 179 -10.73 -17.19 -12.37
C ALA A 179 -10.59 -15.70 -12.06
N ILE A 180 -10.77 -14.82 -13.06
CA ILE A 180 -10.76 -13.36 -12.89
C ILE A 180 -11.89 -12.92 -11.96
N VAL A 181 -13.09 -13.48 -12.06
CA VAL A 181 -14.21 -13.12 -11.16
C VAL A 181 -13.95 -13.58 -9.72
N LYS A 182 -13.36 -14.76 -9.53
CA LYS A 182 -13.04 -15.33 -8.19
C LYS A 182 -11.89 -14.61 -7.46
N LEU A 183 -11.18 -13.72 -8.15
CA LEU A 183 -10.13 -12.90 -7.56
C LEU A 183 -10.60 -12.16 -6.30
N LYS A 184 -9.92 -12.39 -5.17
CA LYS A 184 -10.26 -11.71 -3.90
C LYS A 184 -9.96 -10.21 -4.01
N ARG A 185 -10.97 -9.38 -3.75
CA ARG A 185 -10.84 -7.92 -3.67
C ARG A 185 -10.12 -7.52 -2.38
N TYR A 186 -9.60 -6.30 -2.37
CA TYR A 186 -9.02 -5.64 -1.21
C TYR A 186 -7.79 -6.33 -0.62
N LYS A 187 -7.07 -7.07 -1.45
CA LYS A 187 -5.77 -7.65 -1.13
C LYS A 187 -4.67 -6.76 -1.68
N SER A 188 -3.51 -6.76 -1.02
CA SER A 188 -2.34 -6.05 -1.50
C SER A 188 -1.98 -6.50 -2.91
N PRO A 189 -1.65 -5.57 -3.82
CA PRO A 189 -1.14 -5.94 -5.13
C PRO A 189 0.22 -6.64 -4.99
N GLY A 190 0.60 -7.40 -6.03
CA GLY A 190 1.91 -8.03 -6.09
C GLY A 190 3.00 -7.04 -6.51
N SER A 191 4.14 -7.56 -6.96
CA SER A 191 5.22 -6.77 -7.56
C SER A 191 4.80 -5.96 -8.80
N ASP A 192 3.70 -6.35 -9.44
CA ASP A 192 3.11 -5.67 -10.58
C ASP A 192 2.43 -4.34 -10.23
N GLN A 193 2.11 -4.13 -8.95
CA GLN A 193 1.31 -3.02 -8.41
C GLN A 193 -0.13 -2.97 -8.97
N ILE A 194 -0.67 -4.10 -9.44
CA ILE A 194 -2.02 -4.18 -10.01
C ILE A 194 -2.99 -4.82 -9.00
N PRO A 195 -3.98 -4.07 -8.47
CA PRO A 195 -5.01 -4.60 -7.59
C PRO A 195 -6.05 -5.44 -8.36
N ALA A 196 -6.73 -6.33 -7.64
CA ALA A 196 -7.78 -7.23 -8.16
C ALA A 196 -8.84 -6.51 -8.99
N GLU A 197 -9.24 -5.39 -8.43
CA GLU A 197 -10.36 -4.57 -8.84
C GLU A 197 -10.09 -4.00 -10.23
N LEU A 198 -8.83 -3.67 -10.52
CA LEU A 198 -8.41 -3.20 -11.83
C LEU A 198 -8.38 -4.30 -12.88
N ILE A 199 -8.35 -5.58 -12.51
CA ILE A 199 -8.49 -6.70 -13.46
C ILE A 199 -9.97 -7.08 -13.62
N GLN A 200 -10.73 -7.09 -12.52
CA GLN A 200 -12.15 -7.43 -12.51
C GLN A 200 -13.03 -6.41 -13.22
N ALA A 201 -12.76 -5.11 -13.04
CA ALA A 201 -13.54 -4.02 -13.63
C ALA A 201 -13.37 -3.89 -15.15
N ARG A 202 -12.56 -4.75 -15.78
CA ARG A 202 -12.15 -4.60 -17.17
C ARG A 202 -13.01 -5.43 -18.12
N GLY A 203 -13.20 -4.85 -19.29
CA GLY A 203 -14.01 -5.43 -20.36
C GLY A 203 -13.35 -6.62 -21.08
N LYS A 204 -14.12 -7.18 -22.02
CA LYS A 204 -13.78 -8.39 -22.79
C LYS A 204 -12.39 -8.35 -23.44
N ILE A 205 -11.93 -7.17 -23.87
CA ILE A 205 -10.61 -6.99 -24.52
C ILE A 205 -9.47 -7.43 -23.59
N LEU A 206 -9.47 -7.00 -22.32
CA LEU A 206 -8.42 -7.40 -21.38
C LEU A 206 -8.52 -8.90 -21.07
N ARG A 207 -9.73 -9.42 -20.88
CA ARG A 207 -9.96 -10.84 -20.61
C ARG A 207 -9.43 -11.72 -21.74
N SER A 208 -9.65 -11.32 -23.00
CA SER A 208 -9.09 -11.98 -24.18
C SER A 208 -7.56 -11.91 -24.21
N LYS A 209 -6.95 -10.75 -23.93
CA LYS A 209 -5.48 -10.65 -23.85
C LYS A 209 -4.89 -11.53 -22.75
N ILE A 210 -5.53 -11.59 -21.58
CA ILE A 210 -5.11 -12.48 -20.48
C ILE A 210 -5.26 -13.95 -20.91
N HIS A 211 -6.36 -14.33 -21.54
CA HIS A 211 -6.56 -15.69 -22.05
C HIS A 211 -5.46 -16.09 -23.04
N ASN A 212 -5.15 -15.24 -24.04
CA ASN A 212 -4.07 -15.48 -24.98
C ASN A 212 -2.69 -15.64 -24.29
N LEU A 213 -2.44 -14.86 -23.23
CA LEU A 213 -1.23 -15.00 -22.42
C LEU A 213 -1.19 -16.35 -21.70
N ILE A 214 -2.29 -16.76 -21.05
CA ILE A 214 -2.40 -18.04 -20.35
C ILE A 214 -2.21 -19.22 -21.32
N THR A 215 -2.85 -19.18 -22.50
CA THR A 215 -2.66 -20.19 -23.54
C THR A 215 -1.23 -20.21 -24.06
N SER A 216 -0.58 -19.04 -24.20
CA SER A 216 0.83 -18.97 -24.58
C SER A 216 1.77 -19.57 -23.52
N ILE A 217 1.45 -19.37 -22.24
CA ILE A 217 2.19 -19.97 -21.12
C ILE A 217 1.99 -21.48 -21.14
N TRP A 218 0.75 -21.94 -21.33
CA TRP A 218 0.37 -23.36 -21.41
C TRP A 218 1.17 -24.12 -22.47
N HIS A 219 1.23 -23.59 -23.70
CA HIS A 219 1.93 -24.25 -24.82
C HIS A 219 3.45 -24.16 -24.75
N LYS A 220 4.00 -23.10 -24.13
CA LYS A 220 5.45 -22.85 -24.12
C LYS A 220 6.13 -23.29 -22.83
N ASP A 221 5.35 -23.72 -21.84
CA ASP A 221 5.77 -24.02 -20.47
C ASP A 221 6.72 -22.96 -19.89
N LYS A 222 6.39 -21.68 -20.12
CA LYS A 222 7.22 -20.54 -19.73
C LYS A 222 6.39 -19.47 -19.07
N LEU A 223 6.64 -19.24 -17.78
CA LEU A 223 6.08 -18.12 -17.02
C LEU A 223 6.85 -16.82 -17.31
N PRO A 224 6.16 -15.65 -17.26
CA PRO A 224 6.84 -14.36 -17.24
C PRO A 224 7.83 -14.29 -16.08
N ASP A 225 8.99 -13.66 -16.29
CA ASP A 225 10.05 -13.62 -15.28
C ASP A 225 9.62 -12.83 -14.03
N GLN A 226 8.88 -11.74 -14.21
CA GLN A 226 8.30 -11.00 -13.09
C GLN A 226 7.38 -11.85 -12.21
N TRP A 227 6.75 -12.89 -12.76
CA TRP A 227 5.89 -13.78 -11.97
C TRP A 227 6.73 -14.67 -11.06
N LYS A 228 8.00 -14.92 -11.39
CA LYS A 228 8.95 -15.71 -10.60
C LYS A 228 9.45 -14.95 -9.36
N GLU A 229 9.38 -13.63 -9.40
CA GLU A 229 9.84 -12.75 -8.33
C GLU A 229 8.78 -12.53 -7.23
N SER A 230 9.23 -12.14 -6.05
CA SER A 230 8.37 -11.72 -4.95
C SER A 230 8.99 -10.58 -4.16
N ILE A 231 8.16 -9.69 -3.63
CA ILE A 231 8.61 -8.61 -2.75
C ILE A 231 8.39 -9.06 -1.31
N ILE A 232 9.44 -9.08 -0.49
CA ILE A 232 9.32 -9.34 0.93
C ILE A 232 8.98 -8.02 1.63
N VAL A 233 7.83 -7.98 2.30
CA VAL A 233 7.41 -6.85 3.12
C VAL A 233 7.58 -7.24 4.59
N PRO A 234 8.49 -6.59 5.34
CA PRO A 234 8.62 -6.78 6.78
C PRO A 234 7.37 -6.24 7.49
N VAL A 235 6.71 -7.08 8.29
CA VAL A 235 5.57 -6.71 9.12
C VAL A 235 5.93 -6.89 10.59
N HIS A 236 5.91 -5.79 11.34
CA HIS A 236 6.20 -5.80 12.77
C HIS A 236 5.22 -6.70 13.53
N LYS A 237 5.74 -7.54 14.42
CA LYS A 237 4.95 -8.33 15.37
C LYS A 237 4.95 -7.64 16.74
N LYS A 238 5.36 -8.34 17.80
CA LYS A 238 5.54 -7.81 19.15
C LYS A 238 7.04 -7.63 19.41
N GLY A 239 7.38 -6.67 20.26
CA GLY A 239 8.78 -6.39 20.65
C GLY A 239 9.27 -5.05 20.12
N ASP A 240 10.56 -4.80 20.26
CA ASP A 240 11.23 -3.59 19.79
C ASP A 240 11.13 -3.48 18.26
N LYS A 241 10.75 -2.30 17.75
CA LYS A 241 10.61 -2.01 16.31
C LYS A 241 11.96 -1.85 15.61
N ILE A 242 13.02 -1.63 16.36
CA ILE A 242 14.37 -1.46 15.81
C ILE A 242 15.03 -2.83 15.56
N ASP A 243 14.50 -3.91 16.16
CA ASP A 243 15.02 -5.26 16.01
C ASP A 243 14.33 -6.04 14.87
N CYS A 244 15.10 -6.47 13.87
CA CYS A 244 14.63 -7.28 12.74
C CYS A 244 13.95 -8.60 13.17
N SER A 245 14.39 -9.21 14.29
CA SER A 245 13.82 -10.46 14.81
C SER A 245 12.34 -10.31 15.17
N ASN A 246 11.91 -9.07 15.44
CA ASN A 246 10.53 -8.69 15.77
C ASN A 246 9.66 -8.42 14.53
N TYR A 247 10.08 -8.90 13.37
CA TYR A 247 9.33 -8.79 12.12
C TYR A 247 9.12 -10.14 11.45
N ARG A 248 7.98 -10.26 10.77
CA ARG A 248 7.63 -11.38 9.91
C ARG A 248 7.70 -10.92 8.46
N GLY A 249 8.35 -11.68 7.59
CA GLY A 249 8.39 -11.40 6.16
C GLY A 249 7.11 -11.90 5.51
N ILE A 250 6.36 -11.02 4.85
CA ILE A 250 5.24 -11.40 4.00
C ILE A 250 5.69 -11.26 2.55
N SER A 251 5.76 -12.37 1.83
CA SER A 251 6.06 -12.36 0.40
C SER A 251 4.81 -11.95 -0.39
N LEU A 252 4.87 -10.77 -1.00
CA LEU A 252 3.92 -10.33 -2.01
C LEU A 252 4.31 -10.97 -3.34
N LEU A 253 3.65 -12.09 -3.62
CA LEU A 253 3.78 -12.82 -4.89
C LEU A 253 2.93 -12.16 -5.97
N PHE A 254 3.35 -12.37 -7.22
CA PHE A 254 2.45 -12.17 -8.34
C PHE A 254 1.19 -13.05 -8.19
N ARG A 255 0.01 -12.44 -8.33
CA ARG A 255 -1.22 -13.04 -7.80
C ARG A 255 -1.75 -14.22 -8.61
N ASN A 256 -1.43 -14.33 -9.90
CA ASN A 256 -1.90 -15.45 -10.72
C ASN A 256 -1.11 -16.75 -10.46
N LYS A 257 -0.23 -16.80 -9.45
CA LYS A 257 0.43 -18.03 -9.00
C LYS A 257 -0.36 -18.88 -8.02
N LYS A 258 -1.42 -18.36 -7.40
CA LYS A 258 -2.29 -19.18 -6.53
C LYS A 258 -3.27 -19.96 -7.38
N THR A 259 -2.79 -20.95 -8.11
CA THR A 259 -3.59 -22.10 -8.50
C THR A 259 -3.73 -22.97 -7.27
N GLU A 260 -4.98 -23.24 -6.89
CA GLU A 260 -5.33 -24.19 -5.82
C GLU A 260 -4.69 -25.54 -6.17
N GLY A 261 -3.90 -26.07 -5.24
CA GLY A 261 -3.45 -27.46 -5.25
C GLY A 261 -4.47 -28.36 -4.58
#